data_AF-A0A060BSI9-F1
#
_entry.id   AF-A0A060BSI9-F1
#
_cell.length_a   1.000
_cell.length_b   1.000
_cell.length_c   1.000
_cell.angle_alpha   90.00
_cell.angle_beta   90.00
_cell.angle_gamma   90.00
#
_symmetry.space_group_name_H-M   'P 1'
#
loop_
_entity.id
_entity.type
_entity.pdbx_description
1 polymer ?
#
loop_
_entity_poly.entity_id
_entity_poly.type
_entity_poly.pdbx_seq_one_letter_code
_entity_poly.pdbx_strand_id
1 'polypeptide(L)'
;GRYIIYVKAGVYNEKILVDKQKTNLFIYGDGSKKTIVTDHASYKSGVKTDQTATFAVQAPGFICKNMGFRNTAGPEGHQAVAFRVNADLAVLFRCRFDGYQDTLYVQSGRHFFRDCVVSGTVDFIFG
;
A
#
# COMPACT_ATOMS: atom_id res chain seq x y z
N GLY A 1 -2.11 -19.62 -12.89
CA GLY A 1 -2.40 -18.49 -13.82
C GLY A 1 -2.42 -17.18 -13.03
N ARG A 2 -2.58 -16.04 -13.70
CA ARG A 2 -2.68 -14.71 -13.06
C ARG A 2 -4.14 -14.31 -12.93
N TYR A 3 -4.56 -13.89 -11.73
CA TYR A 3 -5.90 -13.35 -11.50
C TYR A 3 -5.85 -11.83 -11.60
N ILE A 4 -6.81 -11.22 -12.29
CA ILE A 4 -6.78 -9.78 -12.61
C ILE A 4 -7.99 -9.09 -11.98
N ILE A 5 -7.74 -8.04 -11.22
CA ILE A 5 -8.78 -7.15 -10.67
C ILE A 5 -8.57 -5.77 -11.27
N TYR A 6 -9.61 -5.25 -11.90
CA TYR A 6 -9.70 -3.87 -12.36
C TYR A 6 -10.50 -3.05 -11.36
N VAL A 7 -9.95 -1.91 -10.94
CA VAL A 7 -10.58 -0.99 -10.00
C VAL A 7 -10.82 0.34 -10.71
N LYS A 8 -12.08 0.75 -10.83
CA LYS A 8 -12.44 2.02 -11.48
C LYS A 8 -11.93 3.23 -10.69
N ALA A 9 -11.92 4.39 -11.33
CA ALA A 9 -11.67 5.66 -10.65
C ALA A 9 -12.64 5.85 -9.48
N GLY A 10 -12.10 6.26 -8.34
CA GLY A 10 -12.83 6.38 -7.09
C GLY A 10 -11.88 6.50 -5.89
N VAL A 11 -12.44 6.98 -4.78
CA VAL A 11 -11.79 6.96 -3.47
C VAL A 11 -12.47 5.89 -2.63
N TYR A 12 -11.71 4.89 -2.24
CA TYR A 12 -12.16 3.71 -1.51
C TYR A 12 -11.66 3.82 -0.07
N ASN A 13 -12.55 4.15 0.86
CA ASN A 13 -12.22 4.25 2.29
C ASN A 13 -12.40 2.89 2.95
N GLU A 14 -11.39 2.05 2.78
CA GLU A 14 -11.39 0.67 3.24
C GLU A 14 -9.98 0.18 3.50
N LYS A 15 -9.87 -0.79 4.39
CA LYS A 15 -8.62 -1.44 4.75
C LYS A 15 -8.54 -2.81 4.10
N ILE A 16 -7.49 -3.05 3.32
CA ILE A 16 -7.36 -4.26 2.50
C ILE A 16 -6.20 -5.13 2.98
N LEU A 17 -6.47 -6.43 3.07
CA LEU A 17 -5.46 -7.47 3.22
C LEU A 17 -5.51 -8.45 2.04
N VAL A 18 -4.44 -8.48 1.26
CA VAL A 18 -4.17 -9.55 0.29
C VAL A 18 -3.37 -10.64 1.01
N ASP A 19 -4.07 -11.62 1.56
CA ASP A 19 -3.45 -12.74 2.27
C ASP A 19 -2.60 -13.63 1.36
N LYS A 20 -1.75 -14.44 1.99
CA LYS A 20 -0.78 -15.32 1.32
C LYS A 20 -1.40 -16.32 0.34
N GLN A 21 -2.69 -16.63 0.46
CA GLN A 21 -3.40 -17.57 -0.41
C GLN A 21 -3.74 -16.94 -1.78
N LYS A 22 -3.83 -15.60 -1.87
CA LYS A 22 -4.17 -14.85 -3.09
C LYS A 22 -2.97 -14.65 -4.02
N THR A 23 -2.22 -15.72 -4.31
CA THR A 23 -1.00 -15.68 -5.13
C THR A 23 -1.25 -15.21 -6.57
N ASN A 24 -0.24 -14.61 -7.20
CA ASN A 24 -0.28 -14.15 -8.60
C ASN A 24 -1.45 -13.20 -8.91
N LEU A 25 -1.84 -12.37 -7.95
CA LEU A 25 -2.87 -11.35 -8.10
C LEU A 25 -2.29 -10.12 -8.80
N PHE A 26 -2.97 -9.64 -9.84
CA PHE A 26 -2.69 -8.38 -10.50
C PHE A 26 -3.85 -7.41 -10.32
N ILE A 27 -3.61 -6.31 -9.61
CA ILE A 27 -4.57 -5.22 -9.42
C ILE A 27 -4.15 -4.02 -10.24
N TYR A 28 -5.08 -3.39 -10.95
CA TYR A 28 -4.82 -2.12 -11.59
C TYR A 28 -6.00 -1.15 -11.58
N GLY A 29 -5.67 0.14 -11.60
CA GLY A 29 -6.63 1.23 -11.61
C GLY A 29 -6.56 2.14 -12.84
N ASP A 30 -7.44 3.14 -12.85
CA ASP A 30 -7.55 4.16 -13.91
C ASP A 30 -6.46 5.25 -13.80
N GLY A 31 -5.59 5.18 -12.80
CA GLY A 31 -4.48 6.10 -12.56
C GLY A 31 -4.23 6.32 -11.07
N SER A 32 -2.98 6.49 -10.67
CA SER A 32 -2.60 6.59 -9.24
C SER A 32 -3.13 7.82 -8.51
N LYS A 33 -3.64 8.82 -9.24
CA LYS A 33 -4.36 9.99 -8.70
C LYS A 33 -5.89 9.88 -8.83
N LYS A 34 -6.41 8.82 -9.46
CA LYS A 34 -7.83 8.63 -9.78
C LYS A 34 -8.44 7.45 -9.03
N THR A 35 -7.68 6.38 -8.84
CA THR A 35 -8.09 5.18 -8.09
C THR A 35 -7.27 5.11 -6.81
N ILE A 36 -7.89 5.45 -5.67
CA ILE A 36 -7.19 5.65 -4.39
C ILE A 36 -7.84 4.80 -3.31
N VAL A 37 -7.05 3.96 -2.64
CA VAL A 37 -7.45 3.31 -1.37
C VAL A 37 -6.92 4.15 -0.22
N THR A 38 -7.78 4.46 0.75
CA THR A 38 -7.44 5.33 1.87
C THR A 38 -7.95 4.82 3.20
N ASP A 39 -7.19 5.11 4.27
CA ASP A 39 -7.57 4.90 5.66
C ASP A 39 -6.88 5.97 6.54
N HIS A 40 -7.08 5.93 7.86
CA HIS A 40 -6.52 6.86 8.85
C HIS A 40 -6.04 6.15 10.14
N ALA A 41 -5.90 4.82 10.15
CA ALA A 41 -5.38 4.08 11.29
C ALA A 41 -3.94 4.49 11.61
N SER A 42 -3.60 4.65 12.90
CA SER A 42 -2.26 5.05 13.33
C SER A 42 -1.86 4.46 14.69
N TYR A 43 -0.58 4.58 15.04
CA TYR A 43 -0.10 4.17 16.35
C TYR A 43 -0.77 4.91 17.49
N LYS A 44 -0.95 6.23 17.34
CA LYS A 44 -1.63 7.08 18.33
C LYS A 44 -3.08 6.67 18.56
N SER A 45 -3.76 6.10 17.56
CA SER A 45 -5.11 5.56 17.72
C SER A 45 -5.16 4.17 18.37
N GLY A 46 -4.05 3.68 18.93
CA GLY A 46 -3.95 2.40 19.62
C GLY A 46 -3.71 1.19 18.70
N VAL A 47 -3.39 1.42 17.42
CA VAL A 47 -3.15 0.34 16.44
C VAL A 47 -1.65 0.12 16.30
N LYS A 48 -1.17 -1.13 16.45
CA LYS A 48 0.26 -1.42 16.24
C LYS A 48 0.69 -1.03 14.84
N THR A 49 1.92 -0.53 14.67
CA THR A 49 2.43 -0.03 13.38
C THR A 49 2.25 -1.01 12.21
N ASP A 50 2.50 -2.30 12.44
CA ASP A 50 2.32 -3.32 11.40
C ASP A 50 0.85 -3.50 10.95
N GLN A 51 -0.08 -3.13 11.83
CA GLN A 51 -1.52 -3.17 11.61
C GLN A 51 -2.07 -1.82 11.13
N THR A 52 -1.32 -0.72 11.06
CA THR A 52 -1.85 0.58 10.58
C THR A 52 -1.98 0.64 9.05
N ALA A 53 -1.43 -0.35 8.33
CA ALA A 53 -1.42 -0.39 6.88
C ALA A 53 -2.83 -0.27 6.26
N THR A 54 -3.07 0.78 5.48
CA THR A 54 -4.26 0.93 4.64
C THR A 54 -4.40 -0.24 3.67
N PHE A 55 -3.30 -0.63 3.03
CA PHE A 55 -3.25 -1.77 2.12
C PHE A 55 -2.05 -2.67 2.45
N ALA A 56 -2.32 -3.93 2.78
CA ALA A 56 -1.31 -4.91 3.15
C ALA A 56 -1.27 -6.09 2.18
N VAL A 57 -0.08 -6.44 1.71
CA VAL A 57 0.17 -7.55 0.79
C VAL A 57 1.04 -8.61 1.44
N GLN A 58 0.59 -9.86 1.39
CA GLN A 58 1.30 -11.06 1.82
C GLN A 58 1.43 -12.12 0.71
N ALA A 59 0.86 -11.87 -0.47
CA ALA A 59 0.78 -12.82 -1.57
C ALA A 59 1.99 -12.74 -2.51
N PRO A 60 2.77 -13.83 -2.69
CA PRO A 60 3.84 -13.87 -3.68
C PRO A 60 3.34 -13.63 -5.11
N GLY A 61 4.18 -12.98 -5.92
CA GLY A 61 3.87 -12.64 -7.31
C GLY A 61 2.80 -11.57 -7.47
N PHE A 62 2.51 -10.79 -6.40
CA PHE A 62 1.58 -9.68 -6.45
C PHE A 62 2.06 -8.58 -7.40
N ILE A 63 1.15 -8.08 -8.24
CA ILE A 63 1.41 -6.95 -9.12
C ILE A 63 0.36 -5.88 -8.88
N CYS A 64 0.82 -4.64 -8.80
CA CYS A 64 -0.03 -3.47 -8.73
C CYS A 64 0.36 -2.43 -9.77
N LYS A 65 -0.64 -1.85 -10.46
CA LYS A 65 -0.41 -0.79 -11.45
C LYS A 65 -1.41 0.34 -11.34
N ASN A 66 -0.97 1.59 -11.51
CA ASN A 66 -1.86 2.75 -11.63
C ASN A 66 -2.82 2.93 -10.43
N MET A 67 -2.39 2.59 -9.22
CA MET A 67 -3.19 2.72 -7.99
C MET A 67 -2.53 3.73 -7.03
N GLY A 68 -3.35 4.45 -6.26
CA GLY A 68 -2.93 5.29 -5.15
C GLY A 68 -3.27 4.65 -3.80
N PHE A 69 -2.38 4.79 -2.83
CA PHE A 69 -2.55 4.30 -1.45
C PHE A 69 -2.23 5.46 -0.51
N ARG A 70 -3.15 5.76 0.42
CA ARG A 70 -3.00 6.91 1.32
C ARG A 70 -3.42 6.61 2.74
N ASN A 71 -2.54 6.90 3.69
CA ASN A 71 -2.92 7.02 5.09
C ASN A 71 -3.06 8.50 5.47
N THR A 72 -4.21 8.87 6.01
CA THR A 72 -4.61 10.25 6.30
C THR A 72 -4.51 10.63 7.78
N ALA A 73 -3.89 9.80 8.63
CA ALA A 73 -3.75 10.05 10.06
C ALA A 73 -3.05 11.39 10.42
N GLY A 74 -2.23 11.93 9.51
CA GLY A 74 -1.50 13.16 9.74
C GLY A 74 -0.17 12.95 10.50
N PRO A 75 0.66 14.00 10.63
CA PRO A 75 1.93 13.93 11.36
C PRO A 75 1.69 13.69 12.85
N GLU A 76 0.58 14.20 13.37
CA GLU A 76 0.14 14.00 14.75
C GLU A 76 -0.31 12.56 15.03
N GLY A 77 -0.54 11.74 14.00
CA GLY A 77 -0.93 10.34 14.12
C GLY A 77 0.23 9.41 14.49
N HIS A 78 1.48 9.90 14.44
CA HIS A 78 2.72 9.12 14.51
C HIS A 78 2.75 8.04 13.40
N GLN A 79 3.22 6.83 13.68
CA GLN A 79 3.38 5.77 12.69
C GLN A 79 2.03 5.41 12.02
N ALA A 80 1.95 5.55 10.70
CA ALA A 80 0.72 5.41 9.93
C ALA A 80 1.00 4.91 8.51
N VAL A 81 0.93 3.59 8.31
CA VAL A 81 1.35 2.96 7.06
C VAL A 81 0.29 3.11 5.97
N ALA A 82 0.67 3.61 4.80
CA ALA A 82 -0.19 3.65 3.61
C ALA A 82 -0.16 2.31 2.85
N PHE A 83 1.02 1.69 2.74
CA PHE A 83 1.17 0.42 2.05
C PHE A 83 2.22 -0.45 2.71
N ARG A 84 1.88 -1.72 2.97
CA ARG A 84 2.80 -2.73 3.50
C ARG A 84 2.94 -3.89 2.53
N VAL A 85 4.17 -4.29 2.25
CA VAL A 85 4.46 -5.48 1.44
C VAL A 85 5.38 -6.44 2.18
N ASN A 86 4.88 -7.67 2.35
CA ASN A 86 5.57 -8.81 2.93
C ASN A 86 5.37 -10.01 2.00
N ALA A 87 5.94 -9.94 0.79
CA ALA A 87 5.69 -10.90 -0.27
C ALA A 87 6.86 -10.99 -1.26
N ASP A 88 7.20 -12.19 -1.70
CA ASP A 88 8.26 -12.35 -2.70
C ASP A 88 7.78 -12.07 -4.12
N LEU A 89 8.67 -11.54 -4.96
CA LEU A 89 8.42 -11.20 -6.37
C LEU A 89 7.27 -10.19 -6.57
N ALA A 90 7.10 -9.24 -5.65
CA ALA A 90 6.07 -8.21 -5.76
C ALA A 90 6.52 -7.07 -6.70
N VAL A 91 5.62 -6.62 -7.58
CA VAL A 91 5.89 -5.53 -8.54
C VAL A 91 4.88 -4.41 -8.38
N LEU A 92 5.36 -3.17 -8.26
CA LEU A 92 4.53 -1.97 -8.17
C LEU A 92 4.96 -1.00 -9.26
N PHE A 93 4.03 -0.67 -10.16
CA PHE A 93 4.31 0.12 -11.35
C PHE A 93 3.35 1.31 -11.49
N ARG A 94 3.88 2.54 -11.56
CA ARG A 94 3.05 3.77 -11.64
C ARG A 94 2.07 3.90 -10.48
N CYS A 95 2.48 3.46 -9.29
CA CYS A 95 1.70 3.58 -8.06
C CYS A 95 2.07 4.85 -7.30
N ARG A 96 1.17 5.29 -6.42
CA ARG A 96 1.41 6.41 -5.52
C ARG A 96 1.17 6.00 -4.07
N PHE A 97 2.06 6.42 -3.19
CA PHE A 97 1.99 6.18 -1.76
C PHE A 97 2.11 7.52 -1.05
N ASP A 98 1.04 7.91 -0.35
CA ASP A 98 0.95 9.19 0.36
C ASP A 98 0.75 8.93 1.87
N GLY A 99 1.61 9.52 2.70
CA GLY A 99 1.48 9.45 4.15
C GLY A 99 2.34 10.51 4.84
N TYR A 100 2.63 10.27 6.13
CA TYR A 100 3.55 11.08 6.92
C TYR A 100 4.66 10.16 7.44
N GLN A 101 4.60 9.75 8.71
CA GLN A 101 5.52 8.80 9.29
C GLN A 101 5.18 7.36 8.87
N ASP A 102 6.19 6.57 8.49
CA ASP A 102 6.09 5.14 8.15
C ASP A 102 5.21 4.86 6.90
N THR A 103 5.27 5.71 5.87
CA THR A 103 4.36 5.63 4.71
C THR A 103 4.39 4.29 3.96
N LEU A 104 5.58 3.79 3.60
CA LEU A 104 5.77 2.57 2.81
C LEU A 104 6.61 1.55 3.58
N TYR A 105 5.98 0.46 4.00
CA TYR A 105 6.61 -0.61 4.76
C TYR A 105 7.00 -1.79 3.85
N VAL A 106 8.27 -1.86 3.44
CA VAL A 106 8.88 -2.93 2.63
C VAL A 106 9.42 -4.06 3.49
N GLN A 107 8.53 -4.75 4.21
CA GLN A 107 8.85 -5.65 5.32
C GLN A 107 9.73 -6.87 4.97
N SER A 108 9.38 -7.67 3.95
CA SER A 108 10.20 -8.84 3.58
C SER A 108 9.86 -9.38 2.19
N GLY A 109 10.88 -9.93 1.52
CA GLY A 109 10.80 -10.45 0.15
C GLY A 109 11.48 -9.54 -0.87
N ARG A 110 11.51 -9.98 -2.14
CA ARG A 110 12.04 -9.18 -3.25
C ARG A 110 10.93 -8.34 -3.85
N HIS A 111 11.09 -7.02 -3.82
CA HIS A 111 10.13 -6.07 -4.35
C HIS A 111 10.76 -5.20 -5.45
N PHE A 112 9.99 -4.91 -6.50
CA PHE A 112 10.39 -3.99 -7.56
C PHE A 112 9.39 -2.85 -7.71
N PHE A 113 9.86 -1.61 -7.52
CA PHE A 113 9.07 -0.40 -7.68
C PHE A 113 9.57 0.37 -8.90
N ARG A 114 8.67 0.73 -9.82
CA ARG A 114 9.03 1.49 -11.02
C ARG A 114 7.98 2.55 -11.35
N ASP A 115 8.45 3.75 -11.72
CA ASP A 115 7.62 4.92 -12.03
C ASP A 115 6.65 5.29 -10.89
N CYS A 116 7.00 4.95 -9.64
CA CYS A 116 6.16 5.21 -8.47
C CYS A 116 6.50 6.55 -7.81
N VAL A 117 5.53 7.12 -7.11
CA VAL A 117 5.70 8.29 -6.26
C VAL A 117 5.48 7.88 -4.81
N VAL A 118 6.46 8.12 -3.94
CA VAL A 118 6.34 7.92 -2.49
C VAL A 118 6.51 9.29 -1.83
N SER A 119 5.59 9.65 -0.92
CA SER A 119 5.67 10.90 -0.16
C SER A 119 5.38 10.65 1.32
N GLY A 120 6.21 11.23 2.19
CA GLY A 120 6.07 11.15 3.64
C GLY A 120 7.12 12.03 4.34
N THR A 121 7.25 11.88 5.66
CA THR A 121 8.12 12.71 6.51
C THR A 121 9.23 11.92 7.18
N VAL A 122 8.93 11.13 8.20
CA VAL A 122 9.88 10.33 8.99
C VAL A 122 9.79 8.87 8.56
N ASP A 123 10.93 8.24 8.31
CA ASP A 123 11.05 6.81 7.95
C ASP A 123 10.03 6.35 6.89
N PHE A 124 9.75 7.22 5.93
CA PHE A 124 8.61 7.05 5.02
C PHE A 124 8.81 5.90 4.01
N ILE A 125 10.02 5.38 3.88
CA ILE A 125 10.32 4.06 3.30
C ILE A 125 11.16 3.31 4.33
N PHE A 126 10.64 2.20 4.85
CA PHE A 126 11.27 1.41 5.89
C PHE A 126 10.94 -0.07 5.74
N GLY A 127 11.73 -0.96 6.33
CA GLY A 127 11.64 -2.41 6.12
C GLY A 127 12.65 -3.17 6.95
#